data_AF-A0A923PTB3-F1
#
_entry.id   AF-A0A923PTB3-F1
#
_cell.length_a   1.000
_cell.length_b   1.000
_cell.length_c   1.000
_cell.angle_alpha   90.00
_cell.angle_beta   90.00
_cell.angle_gamma   90.00
#
_symmetry.space_group_name_H-M   'P 1'
#
loop_
_entity.id
_entity.type
_entity.pdbx_description
1 polymer ?
#
loop_
_entity_poly.entity_id
_entity_poly.type
_entity_poly.pdbx_seq_one_letter_code
_entity_poly.pdbx_strand_id
1 'polypeptide(L)'
;ARAEAVIWVEPGTHVVSRQLGAIRETLRTEFSIIAPCTHAQACGVFAPEHARDWCHFFAPPPSEIFATPDWVKFGQRAGIDLRSLPYAFFALDRHAPPLPAGDLSRIIGRPEHFKPYARFLNCDAAGLTELELLKRADPALYKQLDRTKAPLVYRWRREGDKVLGGEPLAP
;
A
#
# COMPACT_ATOMS: atom_id res chain seq x y z
N ALA A 1 -9.83 -21.33 22.71
CA ALA A 1 -8.50 -20.75 22.45
C ALA A 1 -8.67 -19.32 21.95
N ARG A 2 -7.75 -18.39 22.28
CA ARG A 2 -7.69 -17.04 21.68
C ARG A 2 -6.70 -17.04 20.52
N ALA A 3 -6.90 -16.18 19.52
CA ALA A 3 -5.97 -16.06 18.39
C ALA A 3 -4.64 -15.42 18.82
N GLU A 4 -3.53 -16.01 18.35
CA GLU A 4 -2.17 -15.47 18.50
C GLU A 4 -1.81 -14.51 17.36
N ALA A 5 -2.31 -14.77 16.14
CA ALA A 5 -2.13 -13.91 14.98
C ALA A 5 -3.45 -13.73 14.22
N VAL A 6 -3.56 -12.60 13.51
CA VAL A 6 -4.69 -12.27 12.65
C VAL A 6 -4.16 -11.78 11.32
N ILE A 7 -4.58 -12.43 10.23
CA ILE A 7 -4.40 -11.93 8.87
C ILE A 7 -5.79 -11.76 8.29
N TRP A 8 -6.10 -10.54 7.84
CA TRP A 8 -7.38 -10.24 7.22
C TRP A 8 -7.12 -9.56 5.88
N VAL A 9 -7.63 -10.14 4.81
CA VAL A 9 -7.51 -9.64 3.43
C VAL A 9 -8.90 -9.42 2.85
N GLU A 10 -9.09 -8.28 2.19
CA GLU A 10 -10.35 -7.87 1.57
C GLU A 10 -10.11 -7.16 0.22
N PRO A 11 -11.15 -6.97 -0.61
CA PRO A 11 -11.07 -6.11 -1.79
C PRO A 11 -10.61 -4.68 -1.44
N GLY A 12 -9.72 -4.12 -2.26
CA GLY A 12 -9.11 -2.81 -2.05
C GLY A 12 -10.02 -1.62 -2.40
N THR A 13 -11.29 -1.68 -2.03
CA THR A 13 -12.25 -0.58 -2.23
C THR A 13 -12.21 0.41 -1.07
N HIS A 14 -12.63 1.65 -1.30
CA HIS A 14 -12.61 2.71 -0.28
C HIS A 14 -13.37 2.32 0.99
N VAL A 15 -14.63 1.91 0.87
CA VAL A 15 -15.48 1.55 2.01
C VAL A 15 -14.89 0.38 2.79
N VAL A 16 -14.51 -0.70 2.11
CA VAL A 16 -14.03 -1.94 2.75
C VAL A 16 -12.67 -1.73 3.41
N SER A 17 -11.74 -1.04 2.73
CA SER A 17 -10.43 -0.72 3.31
C SER A 17 -10.54 0.13 4.58
N ARG A 18 -11.45 1.12 4.60
CA ARG A 18 -11.68 1.94 5.80
C ARG A 18 -12.32 1.15 6.94
N GLN A 19 -13.26 0.26 6.65
CA GLN A 19 -13.81 -0.67 7.66
C GLN A 19 -12.72 -1.57 8.24
N LEU A 20 -11.87 -2.12 7.37
CA LEU A 20 -10.74 -2.95 7.77
C LEU A 20 -9.74 -2.19 8.64
N GLY A 21 -9.46 -0.93 8.29
CA GLY A 21 -8.63 -0.02 9.10
C GLY A 21 -9.20 0.24 10.49
N ALA A 22 -10.52 0.37 10.62
CA ALA A 22 -11.17 0.59 11.92
C ALA A 22 -11.07 -0.65 12.83
N ILE A 23 -11.20 -1.84 12.24
CA ILE A 23 -10.96 -3.11 12.94
C ILE A 23 -9.50 -3.18 13.40
N ARG A 24 -8.53 -2.86 12.53
CA ARG A 24 -7.11 -2.80 12.88
C ARG A 24 -6.82 -1.84 14.02
N GLU A 25 -7.47 -0.66 14.05
CA GLU A 25 -7.32 0.30 15.16
C GLU A 25 -7.84 -0.25 16.48
N THR A 26 -8.96 -0.98 16.45
CA THR A 26 -9.54 -1.63 17.64
C THR A 26 -8.62 -2.73 18.17
N LEU A 27 -8.01 -3.52 17.28
CA LEU A 27 -7.13 -4.63 17.67
C LEU A 27 -5.72 -4.21 18.12
N ARG A 28 -5.31 -2.96 17.87
CA ARG A 28 -3.97 -2.45 18.23
C ARG A 28 -3.67 -2.49 19.73
N THR A 29 -4.71 -2.54 20.58
CA THR A 29 -4.53 -2.61 22.04
C THR A 29 -4.08 -3.98 22.54
N GLU A 30 -4.24 -5.01 21.71
CA GLU A 30 -3.91 -6.41 22.07
C GLU A 30 -2.85 -7.04 21.17
N PHE A 31 -2.61 -6.48 19.98
CA PHE A 31 -1.71 -7.04 18.99
C PHE A 31 -0.70 -6.01 18.49
N SER A 32 0.52 -6.48 18.22
CA SER A 32 1.53 -5.78 17.46
C SER A 32 1.19 -5.79 15.96
N ILE A 33 1.50 -4.70 15.28
CA ILE A 33 1.28 -4.59 13.83
C ILE A 33 2.46 -5.20 13.08
N ILE A 34 2.17 -6.12 12.16
CA ILE A 34 3.16 -6.75 11.29
C ILE A 34 3.15 -6.13 9.89
N ALA A 35 1.95 -5.90 9.34
CA ALA A 35 1.77 -5.36 7.99
C ALA A 35 0.36 -4.78 7.82
N PRO A 36 0.10 -3.93 6.80
CA PRO A 36 1.06 -3.34 5.87
C PRO A 36 1.79 -2.13 6.45
N CYS A 37 1.31 -1.56 7.55
CA CYS A 37 1.90 -0.38 8.16
C CYS A 37 3.35 -0.67 8.56
N THR A 38 4.24 0.28 8.27
CA THR A 38 5.66 0.25 8.68
C THR A 38 5.88 0.91 10.05
N HIS A 39 4.78 1.25 10.73
CA HIS A 39 4.76 1.95 12.01
C HIS A 39 3.62 1.41 12.90
N ALA A 40 3.72 1.68 14.21
CA ALA A 40 2.71 1.27 15.20
C ALA A 40 1.66 2.35 15.54
N GLN A 41 1.78 3.55 14.94
CA GLN A 41 0.87 4.68 15.18
C GLN A 41 -0.56 4.42 14.69
N ALA A 42 -1.50 5.30 15.09
CA ALA A 42 -2.83 5.34 14.49
C ALA A 42 -2.73 5.51 12.97
N CYS A 43 -3.65 4.90 12.23
CA CYS A 43 -3.62 4.93 10.77
C CYS A 43 -3.90 6.34 10.23
N GLY A 44 -2.94 6.90 9.49
CA GLY A 44 -3.04 8.26 8.91
C GLY A 44 -4.22 8.45 7.94
N VAL A 45 -4.78 7.36 7.40
CA VAL A 45 -5.97 7.41 6.52
C VAL A 45 -7.23 7.94 7.21
N PHE A 46 -7.25 7.94 8.54
CA PHE A 46 -8.35 8.47 9.34
C PHE A 46 -8.21 9.95 9.68
N ALA A 47 -7.09 10.60 9.32
CA ALA A 47 -7.01 12.05 9.44
C ALA A 47 -8.05 12.72 8.52
N PRO A 48 -8.70 13.82 8.94
CA PRO A 48 -9.79 14.44 8.18
C PRO A 48 -9.44 14.81 6.73
N GLU A 49 -8.22 15.28 6.50
CA GLU A 49 -7.67 15.63 5.19
C GLU A 49 -7.58 14.43 4.24
N HIS A 50 -7.54 13.20 4.78
CA HIS A 50 -7.43 11.94 4.05
C HIS A 50 -8.78 11.18 3.96
N ALA A 51 -9.90 11.88 4.11
CA ALA A 51 -11.24 11.26 4.01
C ALA A 51 -11.49 10.57 2.66
N ARG A 52 -10.86 11.06 1.59
CA ARG A 52 -10.94 10.49 0.23
C ARG A 52 -9.96 9.36 -0.02
N ASP A 53 -8.95 9.21 0.83
CA ASP A 53 -7.92 8.19 0.69
C ASP A 53 -8.33 6.89 1.38
N TRP A 54 -7.73 5.79 0.92
CA TRP A 54 -7.89 4.47 1.53
C TRP A 54 -6.64 3.62 1.31
N CYS A 55 -6.30 2.77 2.29
CA CYS A 55 -5.12 1.92 2.23
C CYS A 55 -5.39 0.69 1.35
N HIS A 56 -4.75 0.62 0.18
CA HIS A 56 -4.92 -0.49 -0.76
C HIS A 56 -3.61 -0.75 -1.53
N PHE A 57 -3.52 -1.95 -2.09
CA PHE A 57 -2.38 -2.46 -2.85
C PHE A 57 -2.89 -3.24 -4.05
N PHE A 58 -1.98 -3.63 -4.95
CA PHE A 58 -2.32 -4.40 -6.13
C PHE A 58 -1.53 -5.69 -6.17
N ALA A 59 -2.24 -6.81 -6.36
CA ALA A 59 -1.63 -8.10 -6.65
C ALA A 59 -1.59 -8.31 -8.17
N PRO A 60 -0.64 -9.09 -8.69
CA PRO A 60 -0.72 -9.56 -10.06
C PRO A 60 -1.93 -10.49 -10.21
N PRO A 61 -2.83 -10.26 -11.17
CA PRO A 61 -3.89 -11.20 -11.46
C PRO A 61 -3.30 -12.55 -11.93
N PRO A 62 -3.92 -13.70 -11.56
CA PRO A 62 -3.53 -15.01 -12.10
C PRO A 62 -3.60 -15.00 -13.64
N SER A 63 -2.64 -15.60 -14.33
CA SER A 63 -2.58 -15.54 -15.80
C SER A 63 -3.72 -16.31 -16.47
N GLU A 64 -4.24 -17.34 -15.80
CA GLU A 64 -5.30 -18.24 -16.26
C GLU A 64 -6.61 -17.50 -16.56
N ILE A 65 -6.86 -16.36 -15.89
CA ILE A 65 -8.06 -15.56 -16.15
C ILE A 65 -8.06 -14.91 -17.54
N PHE A 66 -6.89 -14.85 -18.20
CA PHE A 66 -6.77 -14.36 -19.58
C PHE A 66 -6.72 -15.49 -20.61
N ALA A 67 -6.65 -16.75 -20.15
CA ALA A 67 -6.49 -17.91 -21.02
C ALA A 67 -7.83 -18.48 -21.53
N THR A 68 -8.97 -18.05 -20.97
CA THR A 68 -10.29 -18.62 -21.32
C THR A 68 -11.29 -17.55 -21.75
N PRO A 69 -12.13 -17.81 -22.78
CA PRO A 69 -13.16 -16.87 -23.21
C PRO A 69 -14.22 -16.55 -22.14
N ASP A 70 -14.45 -17.46 -21.19
CA ASP A 70 -15.48 -17.30 -20.16
C ASP A 70 -15.11 -16.19 -19.17
N TRP A 71 -13.85 -16.11 -18.75
CA TRP A 71 -13.38 -15.01 -17.90
C TRP A 71 -13.43 -13.66 -18.62
N VAL A 72 -13.09 -13.60 -19.91
CA VAL A 72 -13.21 -12.37 -20.70
C VAL A 72 -14.66 -11.90 -20.78
N LYS A 73 -15.60 -12.82 -21.09
CA LYS A 73 -17.04 -12.52 -21.12
C LYS A 73 -17.56 -12.10 -19.74
N PHE A 74 -17.10 -12.75 -18.69
CA PHE A 74 -17.45 -12.40 -17.31
C PHE A 74 -17.03 -10.96 -17.00
N GLY A 75 -15.76 -10.58 -17.24
CA GLY A 75 -15.27 -9.23 -16.99
C GLY A 75 -16.07 -8.16 -17.75
N GLN A 76 -16.36 -8.40 -19.03
CA GLN A 76 -17.17 -7.49 -19.85
C GLN A 76 -18.60 -7.33 -19.33
N ARG A 77 -19.25 -8.41 -18.92
CA ARG A 77 -20.63 -8.40 -18.41
C ARG A 77 -20.74 -7.82 -17.00
N ALA A 78 -19.76 -8.10 -16.16
CA ALA A 78 -19.70 -7.60 -14.78
C ALA A 78 -19.18 -6.16 -14.69
N GLY A 79 -18.59 -5.62 -15.77
CA GLY A 79 -17.96 -4.30 -15.76
C GLY A 79 -16.68 -4.26 -14.91
N ILE A 80 -15.97 -5.39 -14.80
CA ILE A 80 -14.79 -5.54 -13.95
C ILE A 80 -13.54 -5.64 -14.83
N ASP A 81 -12.53 -4.79 -14.55
CA ASP A 81 -11.21 -4.93 -15.15
C ASP A 81 -10.40 -6.04 -14.45
N LEU A 82 -10.44 -7.25 -15.02
CA LEU A 82 -9.72 -8.41 -14.50
C LEU A 82 -8.18 -8.24 -14.51
N ARG A 83 -7.63 -7.21 -15.17
CA ARG A 83 -6.19 -6.92 -15.16
C ARG A 83 -5.73 -6.25 -13.87
N SER A 84 -6.65 -5.86 -12.99
CA SER A 84 -6.36 -5.18 -11.75
C SER A 84 -6.94 -5.94 -10.57
N LEU A 85 -6.10 -6.31 -9.61
CA LEU A 85 -6.51 -6.99 -8.38
C LEU A 85 -6.18 -6.12 -7.16
N PRO A 86 -6.99 -5.07 -6.88
CA PRO A 86 -6.81 -4.25 -5.70
C PRO A 86 -7.23 -5.02 -4.44
N TYR A 87 -6.37 -5.01 -3.42
CA TYR A 87 -6.66 -5.60 -2.12
C TYR A 87 -6.27 -4.65 -0.98
N ALA A 88 -6.91 -4.82 0.15
CA ALA A 88 -6.53 -4.22 1.43
C ALA A 88 -6.30 -5.35 2.42
N PHE A 89 -5.36 -5.18 3.33
CA PHE A 89 -5.11 -6.18 4.37
C PHE A 89 -4.53 -5.56 5.63
N PHE A 90 -4.56 -6.32 6.72
CA PHE A 90 -3.62 -6.17 7.81
C PHE A 90 -3.15 -7.53 8.30
N ALA A 91 -1.97 -7.55 8.91
CA ALA A 91 -1.44 -8.67 9.66
C ALA A 91 -1.03 -8.18 11.05
N LEU A 92 -1.51 -8.87 12.07
CA LEU A 92 -1.30 -8.57 13.48
C LEU A 92 -0.82 -9.82 14.21
N ASP A 93 0.02 -9.65 15.22
CA ASP A 93 0.55 -10.74 16.03
C ASP A 93 0.64 -10.31 17.50
N ARG A 94 0.20 -11.17 18.42
CA ARG A 94 0.11 -10.88 19.86
C ARG A 94 1.48 -10.90 20.56
N HIS A 95 2.42 -11.66 20.02
CA HIS A 95 3.72 -11.93 20.63
C HIS A 95 4.89 -11.34 19.86
N ALA A 96 4.64 -10.82 18.66
CA ALA A 96 5.66 -10.15 17.89
C ALA A 96 6.21 -8.92 18.61
N PRO A 97 7.54 -8.69 18.50
CA PRO A 97 8.13 -7.48 19.02
C PRO A 97 7.52 -6.26 18.30
N PRO A 98 7.46 -5.10 18.97
CA PRO A 98 7.07 -3.86 18.33
C PRO A 98 7.95 -3.57 17.11
N LEU A 99 7.35 -2.96 16.09
CA LEU A 99 8.11 -2.50 14.91
C LEU A 99 9.25 -1.56 15.35
N PRO A 100 10.46 -1.68 14.76
CA PRO A 100 11.53 -0.73 14.99
C PRO A 100 11.11 0.70 14.64
N ALA A 101 11.75 1.70 15.26
CA ALA A 101 11.50 3.10 14.95
C ALA A 101 11.74 3.38 13.45
N GLY A 102 10.74 4.03 12.84
CA GLY A 102 10.43 3.96 11.41
C GLY A 102 11.22 4.91 10.51
N ASP A 103 12.14 4.33 9.74
CA ASP A 103 12.68 4.93 8.52
C ASP A 103 12.04 4.37 7.24
N LEU A 104 11.22 3.32 7.37
CA LEU A 104 10.47 2.71 6.29
C LEU A 104 9.13 3.41 6.09
N SER A 105 8.85 3.65 4.82
CA SER A 105 7.57 4.16 4.34
C SER A 105 6.98 3.19 3.32
N ARG A 106 5.67 3.26 3.13
CA ARG A 106 4.96 2.45 2.12
C ARG A 106 4.17 3.35 1.18
N ILE A 107 4.30 3.11 -0.12
CA ILE A 107 3.40 3.69 -1.11
C ILE A 107 2.04 2.98 -1.05
N ILE A 108 0.98 3.76 -0.92
CA ILE A 108 -0.40 3.28 -1.02
C ILE A 108 -0.85 3.35 -2.48
N GLY A 109 -1.49 2.29 -2.96
CA GLY A 109 -1.95 2.20 -4.34
C GLY A 109 -0.80 2.02 -5.33
N ARG A 110 -0.77 2.87 -6.37
CA ARG A 110 0.27 2.88 -7.41
C ARG A 110 0.82 4.30 -7.58
N PRO A 111 2.12 4.45 -7.91
CA PRO A 111 2.64 5.72 -8.38
C PRO A 111 1.95 6.18 -9.66
N GLU A 112 1.60 7.46 -9.70
CA GLU A 112 1.15 8.14 -10.91
C GLU A 112 2.37 8.68 -11.68
N HIS A 113 2.53 8.26 -12.93
CA HIS A 113 3.67 8.67 -13.76
C HIS A 113 3.28 9.78 -14.75
N PHE A 114 3.99 10.89 -14.67
CA PHE A 114 3.92 12.02 -15.60
C PHE A 114 5.27 12.19 -16.31
N LYS A 115 5.27 12.87 -17.46
CA LYS A 115 6.52 13.07 -18.23
C LYS A 115 7.70 13.60 -17.38
N PRO A 116 7.52 14.60 -16.49
CA PRO A 116 8.64 15.14 -15.71
C PRO A 116 8.81 14.51 -14.32
N TYR A 117 7.81 13.82 -13.77
CA TYR A 117 7.83 13.33 -12.39
C TYR A 117 6.89 12.15 -12.15
N ALA A 118 7.11 11.42 -11.07
CA ALA A 118 6.18 10.46 -10.51
C ALA A 118 5.63 11.00 -9.19
N ARG A 119 4.37 10.73 -8.88
CA ARG A 119 3.70 11.17 -7.66
C ARG A 119 3.02 10.01 -6.98
N PHE A 120 3.05 9.96 -5.65
CA PHE A 120 2.50 8.84 -4.91
C PHE A 120 2.12 9.20 -3.48
N LEU A 121 1.07 8.55 -2.98
CA LEU A 121 0.67 8.67 -1.58
C LEU A 121 1.55 7.78 -0.71
N ASN A 122 2.34 8.40 0.16
CA ASN A 122 3.26 7.73 1.07
C ASN A 122 2.65 7.62 2.47
N CYS A 123 2.85 6.48 3.12
CA CYS A 123 2.47 6.22 4.50
C CYS A 123 3.72 5.89 5.33
N ASP A 124 3.95 6.66 6.39
CA ASP A 124 5.05 6.43 7.34
C ASP A 124 4.62 6.80 8.77
N ALA A 125 5.57 6.81 9.71
CA ALA A 125 5.28 7.12 11.11
C ALA A 125 4.74 8.54 11.34
N ALA A 126 4.91 9.47 10.38
CA ALA A 126 4.34 10.82 10.42
C ALA A 126 2.92 10.89 9.81
N GLY A 127 2.42 9.79 9.24
CA GLY A 127 1.08 9.70 8.65
C GLY A 127 1.12 9.55 7.14
N LEU A 128 0.11 10.11 6.47
CA LEU A 128 0.04 10.12 5.00
C LEU A 128 0.58 11.42 4.44
N THR A 129 1.34 11.34 3.36
CA THR A 129 1.86 12.51 2.65
C THR A 129 2.00 12.18 1.17
N GLU A 130 1.55 13.08 0.30
CA GLU A 130 1.83 12.97 -1.13
C GLU A 130 3.30 13.34 -1.37
N LEU A 131 4.05 12.44 -2.00
CA LEU A 131 5.45 12.64 -2.36
C LEU A 131 5.61 12.70 -3.88
N GLU A 132 6.61 13.44 -4.32
CA GLU A 132 6.94 13.61 -5.73
C GLU A 132 8.41 13.28 -6.01
N LEU A 133 8.66 12.43 -6.99
CA LEU A 133 9.98 12.14 -7.53
C LEU A 133 10.13 12.76 -8.92
N LEU A 134 10.97 13.80 -9.04
CA LEU A 134 11.33 14.34 -10.35
C LEU A 134 12.18 13.32 -11.11
N LYS A 135 11.83 13.05 -12.37
CA LYS A 135 12.58 12.12 -13.24
C LYS A 135 14.07 12.48 -13.35
N ARG A 136 14.38 13.78 -13.34
CA ARG A 136 15.77 14.28 -13.41
C ARG A 136 16.57 14.08 -12.12
N ALA A 137 15.91 13.89 -10.98
CA ALA A 137 16.59 13.69 -9.70
C ALA A 137 17.10 12.24 -9.59
N ASP A 138 16.28 11.28 -9.98
CA ASP A 138 16.66 9.86 -10.04
C ASP A 138 15.92 9.12 -11.19
N PRO A 139 16.50 9.10 -12.41
CA PRO A 139 15.88 8.43 -13.55
C PRO A 139 15.72 6.92 -13.37
N ALA A 140 16.60 6.28 -12.57
CA ALA A 140 16.59 4.84 -12.34
C ALA A 140 15.43 4.47 -11.41
N LEU A 141 15.29 5.16 -10.28
CA LEU A 141 14.18 4.99 -9.37
C LEU A 141 12.84 5.34 -10.03
N TYR A 142 12.79 6.44 -10.81
CA TYR A 142 11.60 6.79 -11.58
C TYR A 142 11.15 5.63 -12.48
N LYS A 143 12.08 4.97 -13.16
CA LYS A 143 11.78 3.83 -14.03
C LYS A 143 11.43 2.56 -13.23
N GLN A 144 12.02 2.38 -12.04
CA GLN A 144 11.72 1.27 -11.16
C GLN A 144 10.28 1.35 -10.62
N LEU A 145 9.84 2.53 -10.17
CA LEU A 145 8.49 2.75 -9.64
C LEU A 145 7.38 2.43 -10.67
N ASP A 146 7.66 2.63 -11.95
CA ASP A 146 6.74 2.32 -13.05
C ASP A 146 6.61 0.80 -13.32
N ARG A 147 7.65 0.02 -12.98
CA ARG A 147 7.81 -1.37 -13.45
C ARG A 147 7.72 -2.42 -12.37
N THR A 148 8.04 -2.04 -11.14
CA THR A 148 8.14 -3.00 -10.05
C THR A 148 6.78 -3.62 -9.73
N LYS A 149 6.81 -4.92 -9.44
CA LYS A 149 5.68 -5.66 -8.87
C LYS A 149 5.93 -6.02 -7.41
N ALA A 150 7.09 -5.64 -6.87
CA ALA A 150 7.45 -5.87 -5.48
C ALA A 150 6.63 -4.96 -4.55
N PRO A 151 6.52 -5.30 -3.26
CA PRO A 151 5.94 -4.41 -2.27
C PRO A 151 6.63 -3.04 -2.31
N LEU A 152 5.83 -1.98 -2.41
CA LEU A 152 6.32 -0.61 -2.52
C LEU A 152 6.70 -0.05 -1.13
N VAL A 153 7.71 -0.66 -0.51
CA VAL A 153 8.24 -0.25 0.80
C VAL A 153 9.65 0.28 0.62
N TYR A 154 9.90 1.50 1.09
CA TYR A 154 11.12 2.23 0.81
C TYR A 154 11.62 2.99 2.03
N ARG A 155 12.93 3.18 2.07
CA ARG A 155 13.58 4.25 2.85
C ARG A 155 13.85 5.42 1.91
N TRP A 156 13.21 6.56 2.16
CA TRP A 156 13.33 7.74 1.31
C TRP A 156 14.46 8.67 1.76
N ARG A 157 15.20 9.23 0.79
CA ARG A 157 15.96 10.47 0.94
C ARG A 157 15.12 11.58 0.32
N ARG A 158 14.62 12.53 1.11
CA ARG A 158 13.69 13.57 0.65
C ARG A 158 13.91 14.91 1.35
N GLU A 159 13.50 15.98 0.69
CA GLU A 159 13.37 17.34 1.23
C GLU A 159 11.91 17.76 1.15
N GLY A 160 11.22 17.82 2.29
CA GLY A 160 9.77 18.04 2.31
C GLY A 160 9.03 16.92 1.55
N ASP A 161 8.24 17.31 0.56
CA ASP A 161 7.48 16.41 -0.33
C ASP A 161 8.32 15.87 -1.51
N LYS A 162 9.53 16.39 -1.73
CA LYS A 162 10.36 16.03 -2.89
C LYS A 162 11.34 14.91 -2.57
N VAL A 163 11.19 13.79 -3.27
CA VAL A 163 12.08 12.63 -3.19
C VAL A 163 13.32 12.86 -4.03
N LEU A 164 14.48 12.73 -3.39
CA LEU A 164 15.81 12.81 -3.99
C LEU A 164 16.40 11.43 -4.32
N GLY A 165 15.84 10.37 -3.73
CA GLY A 165 16.16 8.97 -4.00
C GLY A 165 15.56 8.06 -2.93
N GLY A 166 15.73 6.75 -3.07
CA GLY A 166 15.24 5.80 -2.08
C GLY A 166 15.73 4.38 -2.29
N GLU A 167 15.74 3.62 -1.20
CA GLU A 167 16.16 2.22 -1.17
C GLU A 167 14.94 1.34 -0.90
N PRO A 168 14.62 0.36 -1.75
CA PRO A 168 13.53 -0.56 -1.48
C PRO A 168 13.89 -1.53 -0.35
N LEU A 169 12.92 -1.93 0.46
CA LEU A 169 13.12 -2.94 1.53
C LEU A 169 13.53 -4.30 0.95
N ALA A 170 12.98 -4.66 -0.21
CA ALA A 170 13.35 -5.86 -0.96
C ALA A 170 13.67 -5.44 -2.41
N PRO A 171 14.84 -5.85 -2.95
CA PRO A 171 15.26 -5.48 -4.30
C PRO A 171 14.38 -6.10 -5.40
#